data_AF-A0A291RET9-F1
#
_entry.id   AF-A0A291RET9-F1
#
_cell.length_a   1.000
_cell.length_b   1.000
_cell.length_c   1.000
_cell.angle_alpha   90.00
_cell.angle_beta   90.00
_cell.angle_gamma   90.00
#
_symmetry.space_group_name_H-M   'P 1'
#
loop_
_entity.id
_entity.type
_entity.pdbx_description
1 polymer ?
#
loop_
_entity_poly.entity_id
_entity_poly.type
_entity_poly.pdbx_seq_one_letter_code
_entity_poly.pdbx_strand_id
1 'polypeptide(L)'
;MNDSQIDLAHAVALGSIGDEDRRAVCELLGSGDEILRADFEREVQSTREALVAVAAAAAVQPPESLRERLLAEVAAPDPHHCSGGR
;
A
#
# COMPACT_ATOMS: atom_id res chain seq x y z
N MET A 1 -10.39 -16.12 8.79
CA MET A 1 -9.54 -16.34 7.60
C MET A 1 -9.00 -17.75 7.61
N ASN A 2 -8.78 -18.33 6.43
CA ASN A 2 -8.01 -19.57 6.27
C ASN A 2 -6.52 -19.26 6.03
N ASP A 3 -5.68 -20.30 6.05
CA ASP A 3 -4.21 -20.14 5.92
C ASP A 3 -3.81 -19.48 4.59
N SER A 4 -4.47 -19.80 3.48
CA SER A 4 -4.16 -19.18 2.19
C SER A 4 -4.51 -17.69 2.13
N GLN A 5 -5.54 -17.25 2.85
CA GLN A 5 -5.87 -15.82 3.00
C GLN A 5 -4.86 -15.09 3.89
N ILE A 6 -4.29 -15.77 4.90
CA ILE A 6 -3.23 -15.22 5.74
C ILE A 6 -1.95 -15.06 4.91
N ASP A 7 -1.55 -16.09 4.17
CA ASP A 7 -0.39 -16.04 3.28
C ASP A 7 -0.53 -14.91 2.23
N LEU A 8 -1.74 -14.76 1.66
CA LEU A 8 -2.05 -13.67 0.74
C LEU A 8 -1.93 -12.30 1.41
N ALA A 9 -2.40 -12.14 2.66
CA ALA A 9 -2.26 -10.89 3.42
C ALA A 9 -0.79 -10.53 3.64
N HIS A 10 0.05 -11.50 3.96
CA HIS A 10 1.50 -11.29 4.11
C HIS A 10 2.17 -10.92 2.79
N ALA A 11 1.82 -11.61 1.69
CA ALA A 11 2.32 -11.28 0.36
C ALA A 11 1.94 -9.85 -0.06
N VAL A 12 0.69 -9.44 0.22
CA VAL A 12 0.21 -8.06 0.01
C VAL A 12 0.99 -7.06 0.86
N ALA A 13 1.22 -7.35 2.13
CA ALA A 13 1.97 -6.47 3.02
C ALA A 13 3.42 -6.26 2.57
N LEU A 14 4.06 -7.32 2.04
CA LEU A 14 5.41 -7.28 1.48
C LEU A 14 5.48 -6.60 0.09
N GLY A 15 4.34 -6.30 -0.54
CA GLY A 15 4.27 -5.82 -1.92
C GLY A 15 4.68 -6.86 -2.97
N SER A 16 4.73 -8.14 -2.57
CA SER A 16 5.18 -9.27 -3.40
C SER A 16 4.00 -10.03 -3.99
N ILE A 17 3.09 -9.32 -4.66
CA ILE A 17 1.87 -9.90 -5.26
C ILE A 17 1.91 -9.87 -6.78
N GLY A 18 1.60 -11.02 -7.39
CA GLY A 18 1.40 -11.15 -8.83
C GLY A 18 -0.03 -10.78 -9.26
N ASP A 19 -0.32 -10.91 -10.55
CA ASP A 19 -1.66 -10.63 -11.10
C ASP A 19 -2.73 -11.60 -10.60
N GLU A 20 -2.33 -12.84 -10.27
CA GLU A 20 -3.21 -13.86 -9.67
C GLU A 20 -3.60 -13.47 -8.25
N ASP A 21 -2.61 -13.12 -7.42
CA ASP A 21 -2.82 -12.64 -6.05
C ASP A 21 -3.68 -11.36 -6.03
N ARG A 22 -3.44 -10.43 -6.96
CA ARG A 22 -4.26 -9.22 -7.10
C ARG A 22 -5.73 -9.56 -7.36
N ARG A 23 -6.01 -10.55 -8.22
CA ARG A 23 -7.37 -11.02 -8.45
C ARG A 23 -7.96 -11.65 -7.20
N ALA A 24 -7.21 -12.49 -6.50
CA ALA A 24 -7.65 -13.11 -5.25
C ALA A 24 -7.99 -12.07 -4.17
N VAL A 25 -7.20 -10.99 -4.06
CA VAL A 25 -7.51 -9.85 -3.18
C VAL A 25 -8.79 -9.15 -3.60
N CYS A 26 -8.97 -8.86 -4.89
CA CYS A 26 -10.19 -8.24 -5.39
C CYS A 26 -11.44 -9.08 -5.11
N GLU A 27 -11.37 -10.40 -5.32
CA GLU A 27 -12.45 -11.34 -5.00
C GLU A 27 -12.75 -11.37 -3.51
N LEU A 28 -11.72 -11.41 -2.66
CA LEU A 28 -11.88 -11.38 -1.20
C LEU A 28 -12.55 -10.10 -0.72
N LEU A 29 -12.04 -8.94 -1.16
CA LEU A 29 -12.59 -7.64 -0.78
C LEU A 29 -13.99 -7.40 -1.38
N GLY A 30 -14.28 -8.02 -2.52
CA GLY A 30 -15.57 -7.97 -3.22
C GLY A 30 -16.59 -9.02 -2.77
N SER A 31 -16.22 -9.96 -1.90
CA SER A 31 -17.07 -11.10 -1.48
C SER A 31 -18.33 -10.71 -0.69
N GLY A 32 -18.39 -9.46 -0.19
CA GLY A 32 -19.48 -8.98 0.66
C GLY A 32 -19.38 -9.44 2.13
N ASP A 33 -18.39 -10.27 2.48
CA ASP A 33 -18.11 -10.65 3.86
C ASP A 33 -17.26 -9.56 4.54
N GLU A 34 -17.94 -8.67 5.26
CA GLU A 34 -17.30 -7.55 5.96
C GLU A 34 -16.36 -7.99 7.08
N ILE A 35 -16.64 -9.12 7.74
CA ILE A 35 -15.81 -9.65 8.83
C ILE A 35 -14.51 -10.17 8.23
N LEU A 36 -14.61 -10.99 7.17
CA LEU A 36 -13.44 -11.51 6.47
C LEU A 36 -12.57 -10.38 5.91
N ARG A 37 -13.20 -9.35 5.34
CA ARG A 37 -12.49 -8.16 4.83
C ARG A 37 -11.75 -7.43 5.95
N ALA A 38 -12.41 -7.18 7.08
CA ALA A 38 -11.80 -6.48 8.21
C ALA A 38 -10.64 -7.28 8.82
N ASP A 39 -10.77 -8.61 8.92
CA ASP A 39 -9.71 -9.48 9.39
C ASP A 39 -8.50 -9.48 8.44
N PHE A 40 -8.76 -9.54 7.12
CA PHE A 40 -7.72 -9.48 6.11
C PHE A 40 -6.96 -8.15 6.13
N GLU A 41 -7.68 -7.03 6.16
CA GLU A 41 -7.08 -5.68 6.26
C GLU A 41 -6.26 -5.53 7.54
N ARG A 42 -6.72 -6.10 8.66
CA ARG A 42 -6.00 -6.10 9.94
C ARG A 42 -4.69 -6.87 9.84
N GLU A 43 -4.70 -8.05 9.23
CA GLU A 43 -3.50 -8.85 9.06
C GLU A 43 -2.46 -8.13 8.19
N VAL A 44 -2.89 -7.57 7.05
CA VAL A 44 -2.04 -6.74 6.18
C VAL A 44 -1.42 -5.58 6.97
N GLN A 45 -2.22 -4.88 7.76
CA GLN A 45 -1.77 -3.74 8.55
C GLN A 45 -0.76 -4.15 9.63
N SER A 46 -1.04 -5.24 10.36
CA SER A 46 -0.13 -5.80 11.36
C SER A 46 1.24 -6.14 10.77
N THR A 47 1.26 -6.81 9.62
CA THR A 47 2.53 -7.11 8.93
C THR A 47 3.26 -5.85 8.48
N ARG A 48 2.54 -4.83 7.98
CA ARG A 48 3.14 -3.54 7.62
C ARG A 48 3.77 -2.82 8.81
N GLU A 49 3.13 -2.86 9.98
CA GLU A 49 3.68 -2.27 11.20
C GLU A 49 4.99 -2.94 11.62
N ALA A 50 5.06 -4.27 11.51
CA ALA A 50 6.33 -4.99 11.72
C ALA A 50 7.41 -4.55 10.72
N LEU A 51 7.05 -4.37 9.44
CA LEU A 51 7.97 -3.89 8.40
C LEU A 51 8.45 -2.45 8.64
N VAL A 52 7.62 -1.58 9.24
CA VAL A 52 8.04 -0.22 9.61
C VAL A 52 9.22 -0.24 10.59
N ALA A 53 9.19 -1.14 11.58
CA ALA A 53 10.29 -1.29 12.53
C ALA A 53 11.59 -1.72 11.82
N VAL A 54 11.48 -2.64 10.85
CA VAL A 54 12.61 -3.09 10.02
C VAL A 54 13.13 -1.96 9.13
N ALA A 55 12.24 -1.22 8.47
CA ALA A 55 12.59 -0.11 7.58
C ALA A 55 13.31 1.01 8.33
N ALA A 56 12.88 1.32 9.56
CA ALA A 56 13.55 2.30 10.41
C ALA A 56 14.99 1.89 10.74
N ALA A 57 15.22 0.60 11.01
CA ALA A 57 16.55 0.07 11.27
C ALA A 57 17.46 0.06 10.03
N ALA A 58 16.89 -0.08 8.83
CA ALA A 58 17.59 -0.11 7.56
C ALA A 58 17.65 1.25 6.83
N ALA A 59 17.26 2.34 7.49
CA ALA A 59 17.14 3.65 6.86
C ALA A 59 18.50 4.20 6.40
N VAL A 60 18.57 4.61 5.13
CA VAL A 60 19.74 5.29 4.55
C VAL A 60 19.36 6.73 4.23
N GLN A 61 20.26 7.68 4.50
CA GLN A 61 20.03 9.09 4.19
C GLN A 61 19.90 9.29 2.67
N PRO A 62 18.80 9.88 2.18
CA PRO A 62 18.65 10.18 0.78
C PRO A 62 19.55 11.37 0.36
N PRO A 63 19.88 11.50 -0.94
CA PRO A 63 20.61 12.67 -1.44
C PRO A 63 19.85 13.97 -1.17
N GLU A 64 20.55 15.03 -0.77
CA GLU A 64 19.94 16.31 -0.39
C GLU A 64 19.12 16.94 -1.52
N SER A 65 19.59 16.79 -2.77
CA SER A 65 18.91 17.26 -3.97
C SER A 65 17.55 16.60 -4.21
N LEU A 66 17.28 15.45 -3.59
CA LEU A 66 15.98 14.79 -3.70
C LEU A 66 14.87 15.61 -3.04
N ARG A 67 15.16 16.23 -1.88
CA ARG A 67 14.18 17.06 -1.16
C ARG A 67 13.74 18.25 -2.02
N GLU A 68 14.68 18.96 -2.61
CA GLU A 68 14.41 20.12 -3.46
C GLU A 68 13.56 19.74 -4.68
N ARG A 69 13.92 18.63 -5.34
CA ARG A 69 13.17 18.10 -6.50
C ARG A 69 11.74 17.72 -6.14
N LEU A 70 11.54 17.02 -5.02
CA LEU A 70 10.20 16.63 -4.56
C LEU A 70 9.34 17.85 -4.21
N LEU A 71 9.91 18.85 -3.54
CA LEU A 71 9.19 20.08 -3.21
C LEU A 71 8.81 20.89 -4.45
N ALA A 72 9.67 20.89 -5.48
CA ALA A 72 9.36 21.52 -6.76
C ALA A 72 8.20 20.82 -7.49
N GLU A 73 8.19 19.48 -7.52
CA GLU A 73 7.10 18.69 -8.14
C GLU A 73 5.77 18.85 -7.40
N VAL A 74 5.76 18.84 -6.06
CA VAL A 74 4.53 19.04 -5.27
C VAL A 74 3.98 20.46 -5.43
N ALA A 75 4.85 21.45 -5.64
CA ALA A 75 4.45 22.83 -5.90
C ALA A 75 4.02 23.07 -7.35
N ALA A 76 4.28 22.14 -8.27
CA ALA A 76 3.84 22.26 -9.65
C ALA A 76 2.30 22.19 -9.69
N PRO A 77 1.65 23.08 -10.45
CA PRO A 77 0.21 23.00 -10.64
C PRO A 77 -0.14 21.64 -11.26
N ASP A 78 -1.06 20.92 -10.62
CA ASP A 78 -1.49 19.61 -11.07
C ASP A 78 -2.02 19.70 -12.52
N PRO A 79 -1.36 19.05 -13.50
CA PRO A 79 -1.81 19.07 -14.88
C PRO A 79 -3.19 18.39 -15.06
N HIS A 80 -3.68 17.67 -14.04
CA HIS A 80 -4.99 17.03 -14.00
C HIS A 80 -6.00 17.75 -13.11
N HIS A 81 -5.68 18.91 -12.55
CA HIS A 81 -6.70 19.77 -11.93
C HIS A 81 -7.58 20.32 -13.07
N CYS A 82 -8.63 19.58 -13.43
CA CYS A 82 -9.72 20.06 -14.26
C CYS A 82 -10.13 21.44 -13.75
N SER A 83 -9.73 22.47 -14.49
CA SER A 83 -10.22 23.83 -14.32
C SER A 83 -11.71 23.80 -14.58
N GLY A 84 -12.50 23.62 -13.52
CA GLY A 84 -13.92 23.89 -13.52
C GLY A 84 -14.10 25.36 -13.85
N GLY A 85 -14.29 25.64 -15.14
CA GLY A 85 -14.59 26.96 -15.66
C GLY A 85 -15.85 27.53 -15.02
N ARG A 86 -15.76 28.82 -14.71
CA ARG A 86 -16.85 29.72 -14.28
C ARG A 86 -18.08 29.63 -15.16
#